data_AF-A0A4U5P0L0-F1
#
_entry.id   AF-A0A4U5P0L0-F1
#
_cell.length_a   1.000
_cell.length_b   1.000
_cell.length_c   1.000
_cell.angle_alpha   90.00
_cell.angle_beta   90.00
_cell.angle_gamma   90.00
#
_symmetry.space_group_name_H-M   'P 1'
#
loop_
_entity.id
_entity.type
_entity.pdbx_description
1 polymer ?
#
loop_
_entity_poly.entity_id
_entity_poly.type
_entity_poly.pdbx_seq_one_letter_code
_entity_poly.pdbx_strand_id
1 'polypeptide(L)'
;MSKKRMNCMQMRESFKPPFAIDLDSFEFMPRDQRLNEIDATAKARMVFAQRHSRFWEMQGTPFVLPTIDKRHLDIFALYKAVDILGDVEAVTKEKKWGQVAKLMGYAMSHGNALKNVYMKWVEPYLRISHKIKCPVTGRSIVHAFSKNIAFSRDERIEILTMLRQGLKPTKIWNRRNDRP
;
A
#
# COMPACT_ATOMS: atom_id res chain seq x y z
N MET A 1 9.26 -21.83 14.69
CA MET A 1 10.47 -21.08 14.25
C MET A 1 10.99 -20.26 15.40
N SER A 2 12.08 -20.71 16.05
CA SER A 2 12.65 -20.03 17.22
C SER A 2 13.44 -18.80 16.77
N LYS A 3 13.04 -17.60 17.24
CA LYS A 3 13.78 -16.37 16.96
C LYS A 3 15.04 -16.36 17.82
N LYS A 4 16.21 -16.61 17.23
CA LYS A 4 17.50 -16.34 17.88
C LYS A 4 17.60 -14.83 18.14
N ARG A 5 17.63 -14.43 19.40
CA ARG A 5 18.00 -13.07 19.80
C ARG A 5 19.51 -12.94 19.68
N MET A 6 19.98 -11.85 19.09
CA MET A 6 21.39 -11.47 19.20
C MET A 6 21.65 -11.09 20.65
N ASN A 7 22.59 -11.76 21.30
CA ASN A 7 23.07 -11.39 22.63
C ASN A 7 24.35 -10.55 22.45
N CYS A 8 24.44 -9.40 23.09
CA CYS A 8 25.73 -8.71 23.20
C CYS A 8 26.63 -9.49 24.14
N MET A 9 27.85 -9.81 23.69
CA MET A 9 28.86 -10.41 24.54
C MET A 9 29.47 -9.31 25.41
N GLN A 10 29.26 -9.39 26.72
CA GLN A 10 29.90 -8.49 27.67
C GLN A 10 31.29 -9.02 28.00
N MET A 11 32.31 -8.19 27.75
CA MET A 11 33.70 -8.55 28.05
C MET A 11 34.02 -8.28 29.52
N ARG A 12 35.09 -8.88 30.03
CA ARG A 12 35.53 -8.70 31.42
C ARG A 12 36.01 -7.27 31.67
N GLU A 13 35.73 -6.75 32.86
CA GLU A 13 36.06 -5.38 33.28
C GLU A 13 37.57 -5.04 33.16
N SER A 14 38.43 -6.06 33.28
CA SER A 14 39.89 -5.92 33.18
C SER A 14 40.42 -5.89 31.74
N PHE A 15 39.59 -6.14 30.73
CA PHE A 15 39.99 -6.11 29.33
C PHE A 15 39.73 -4.72 28.74
N LYS A 16 40.80 -3.90 28.67
CA LYS A 16 40.78 -2.53 28.16
C LYS A 16 41.87 -2.38 27.09
N PRO A 17 41.62 -2.82 25.85
CA PRO A 17 42.61 -2.69 24.79
C PRO A 17 42.84 -1.21 24.47
N PRO A 18 44.08 -0.77 24.23
CA PRO A 18 44.35 0.58 23.80
C PRO A 18 43.82 0.80 22.38
N PHE A 19 43.31 2.00 22.10
CA PHE A 19 42.91 2.38 20.75
C PHE A 19 44.17 2.62 19.91
N ALA A 20 44.31 1.91 18.79
CA ALA A 20 45.54 1.92 17.99
C ALA A 20 45.64 3.09 17.00
N ILE A 21 44.60 3.92 16.93
CA ILE A 21 44.49 5.00 15.95
C ILE A 21 44.69 6.32 16.68
N ASP A 22 45.58 7.15 16.14
CA ASP A 22 45.81 8.51 16.58
C ASP A 22 44.69 9.43 16.06
N LEU A 23 44.05 10.18 16.95
CA LEU A 23 42.88 11.00 16.65
C LEU A 23 43.25 12.26 15.86
N ASP A 24 44.48 12.75 16.02
CA ASP A 24 44.91 14.01 15.44
C ASP A 24 45.33 13.87 13.96
N SER A 25 45.59 12.64 13.52
CA SER A 25 46.01 12.31 12.14
C SER A 25 44.99 11.50 11.35
N PHE A 26 43.89 11.06 11.97
CA PHE A 26 42.90 10.21 11.31
C PHE A 26 41.85 11.01 10.55
N GLU A 27 41.98 11.03 9.22
CA GLU A 27 40.94 11.52 8.33
C GLU A 27 40.18 10.37 7.66
N PHE A 28 38.86 10.45 7.68
CA PHE A 28 38.02 9.57 6.87
C PHE A 28 37.01 10.42 6.11
N MET A 29 36.66 9.99 4.90
CA MET A 29 35.57 10.60 4.15
C MET A 29 34.25 10.07 4.71
N PRO A 30 33.42 10.90 5.37
CA PRO A 30 32.13 10.46 5.86
C PRO A 30 31.22 10.11 4.69
N ARG A 31 30.42 9.05 4.84
CA ARG A 31 29.36 8.76 3.87
C ARG A 31 28.09 9.51 4.28
N ASP A 32 27.55 10.32 3.38
CA ASP A 32 26.22 10.90 3.57
C ASP A 32 25.17 9.80 3.51
N GLN A 33 24.48 9.56 4.63
CA GLN A 33 23.38 8.60 4.72
C GLN A 33 22.05 9.35 4.83
N ARG A 34 21.40 9.54 3.69
CA ARG A 34 20.12 10.24 3.58
C ARG A 34 18.97 9.39 4.15
N LEU A 35 18.69 9.56 5.45
CA LEU A 35 17.63 8.85 6.20
C LEU A 35 16.23 9.00 5.58
N ASN A 36 16.02 10.05 4.79
CA ASN A 36 14.74 10.41 4.16
C ASN A 36 14.57 9.93 2.72
N GLU A 37 15.55 9.22 2.14
CA GLU A 37 15.50 8.81 0.72
C GLU A 37 14.86 7.45 0.45
N ILE A 38 14.33 6.80 1.48
CA ILE A 38 13.22 5.87 1.31
C ILE A 38 11.97 6.58 1.81
N ASP A 39 11.71 7.74 1.21
CA ASP A 39 10.60 8.64 1.46
C ASP A 39 9.33 7.82 1.73
N ALA A 40 8.79 7.92 2.94
CA ALA A 40 7.61 7.17 3.35
C ALA A 40 6.45 7.36 2.34
N THR A 41 6.43 8.50 1.65
CA THR A 41 5.47 8.80 0.59
C THR A 41 5.73 8.01 -0.70
N ALA A 42 6.98 7.91 -1.16
CA ALA A 42 7.35 7.09 -2.32
C ALA A 42 7.10 5.60 -2.06
N LYS A 43 7.41 5.12 -0.85
CA LYS A 43 7.10 3.76 -0.43
C LYS A 43 5.59 3.52 -0.37
N ALA A 44 4.82 4.47 0.15
CA ALA A 44 3.36 4.37 0.16
C ALA A 44 2.76 4.33 -1.26
N ARG A 45 3.26 5.17 -2.18
CA ARG A 45 2.92 5.18 -3.61
C ARG A 45 3.14 3.81 -4.25
N MET A 46 4.36 3.29 -4.14
CA MET A 46 4.72 1.98 -4.73
C MET A 46 3.87 0.85 -4.14
N VAL A 47 3.70 0.82 -2.82
CA VAL A 47 2.91 -0.20 -2.14
C VAL A 47 1.44 -0.13 -2.53
N PHE A 48 0.88 1.08 -2.69
CA PHE A 48 -0.49 1.25 -3.16
C PHE A 48 -0.65 0.72 -4.58
N ALA A 49 0.22 1.13 -5.51
CA ALA A 49 0.18 0.69 -6.90
C ALA A 49 0.29 -0.84 -7.03
N GLN A 50 1.18 -1.47 -6.27
CA GLN A 50 1.32 -2.93 -6.24
C GLN A 50 0.06 -3.65 -5.74
N ARG A 51 -0.54 -3.16 -4.64
CA ARG A 51 -1.78 -3.75 -4.11
C ARG A 51 -2.96 -3.57 -5.04
N HIS A 52 -3.02 -2.41 -5.69
CA HIS A 52 -4.05 -2.06 -6.66
C HIS A 52 -3.95 -2.92 -7.93
N SER A 53 -2.76 -3.05 -8.52
CA SER A 53 -2.52 -3.95 -9.66
C SER A 53 -2.90 -5.38 -9.31
N ARG A 54 -2.43 -5.88 -8.16
CA ARG A 54 -2.75 -7.23 -7.69
C ARG A 54 -4.25 -7.43 -7.54
N PHE A 55 -4.96 -6.46 -6.99
CA PHE A 55 -6.41 -6.53 -6.81
C PHE A 55 -7.10 -6.80 -8.16
N TRP A 56 -6.76 -6.03 -9.19
CA TRP A 56 -7.36 -6.14 -10.51
C TRP A 56 -6.92 -7.40 -11.27
N GLU A 57 -5.64 -7.78 -11.20
CA GLU A 57 -5.14 -9.07 -11.68
C GLU A 57 -5.98 -10.22 -11.11
N MET A 58 -6.27 -10.18 -9.80
CA MET A 58 -7.07 -11.20 -9.16
C MET A 58 -8.58 -11.11 -9.51
N GLN A 59 -9.09 -9.95 -9.92
CA GLN A 59 -10.44 -9.82 -10.49
C GLN A 59 -10.53 -10.39 -11.93
N GLY A 60 -9.41 -10.79 -12.53
CA GLY A 60 -9.36 -11.29 -13.91
C GLY A 60 -9.39 -10.18 -14.97
N THR A 61 -9.23 -8.91 -14.57
CA THR A 61 -9.10 -7.78 -15.50
C THR A 61 -7.71 -7.19 -15.33
N PRO A 62 -6.80 -7.31 -16.32
CA PRO A 62 -5.47 -6.72 -16.20
C PRO A 62 -5.61 -5.19 -16.07
N PHE A 63 -4.99 -4.64 -15.04
CA PHE A 63 -5.02 -3.21 -14.81
C PHE A 63 -4.02 -2.50 -15.71
N VAL A 64 -4.51 -1.60 -16.55
CA VAL A 64 -3.69 -0.72 -17.38
C VAL A 64 -3.90 0.71 -16.91
N LEU A 65 -2.80 1.44 -16.70
CA LEU A 65 -2.86 2.84 -16.26
C LEU A 65 -3.65 3.67 -17.27
N PRO A 66 -4.78 4.29 -16.86
CA PRO A 66 -5.55 5.14 -17.75
C PRO A 66 -4.76 6.39 -18.10
N THR A 67 -4.91 6.86 -19.34
CA THR A 67 -4.25 8.07 -19.84
C THR A 67 -5.25 9.21 -19.91
N ILE A 68 -4.89 10.36 -19.35
CA ILE A 68 -5.64 11.62 -19.47
C ILE A 68 -4.67 12.67 -20.01
N ASP A 69 -5.08 13.41 -21.03
CA ASP A 69 -4.26 14.48 -21.61
C ASP A 69 -2.86 13.97 -22.04
N LYS A 70 -2.84 12.81 -22.72
CA LYS A 70 -1.63 12.09 -23.19
C LYS A 70 -0.62 11.71 -22.08
N ARG A 71 -0.99 11.87 -20.79
CA ARG A 71 -0.18 11.50 -19.63
C ARG A 71 -0.81 10.32 -18.89
N HIS A 72 0.01 9.38 -18.46
CA HIS A 72 -0.46 8.30 -17.58
C HIS A 72 -0.90 8.89 -16.24
N LEU A 73 -2.09 8.48 -15.79
CA LEU A 73 -2.66 8.99 -14.56
C LEU A 73 -2.03 8.30 -13.34
N ASP A 74 -1.51 9.10 -12.41
CA ASP A 74 -1.12 8.60 -11.10
C ASP A 74 -2.36 8.38 -10.22
N ILE A 75 -2.70 7.11 -10.02
CA ILE A 75 -3.85 6.68 -9.22
C ILE A 75 -3.66 7.01 -7.74
N PHE A 76 -2.42 6.92 -7.23
CA PHE A 76 -2.16 7.22 -5.83
C PHE A 76 -2.34 8.72 -5.58
N ALA A 77 -1.83 9.56 -6.49
CA ALA A 77 -2.05 11.00 -6.42
C ALA A 77 -3.54 11.35 -6.52
N LEU A 78 -4.30 10.68 -7.39
CA LEU A 78 -5.74 10.84 -7.50
C LEU A 78 -6.47 10.47 -6.20
N TYR A 79 -6.16 9.32 -5.63
CA TYR A 79 -6.70 8.90 -4.32
C TYR A 79 -6.39 9.93 -3.24
N LYS A 80 -5.13 10.39 -3.16
CA LYS A 80 -4.71 11.36 -2.16
C LYS A 80 -5.35 12.74 -2.35
N ALA A 81 -5.57 13.18 -3.58
CA ALA A 81 -6.25 14.44 -3.85
C ALA A 81 -7.72 14.41 -3.39
N VAL A 82 -8.40 13.27 -3.53
CA VAL A 82 -9.76 13.07 -2.99
C VAL A 82 -9.76 13.01 -1.46
N ASP A 83 -8.81 12.28 -0.87
CA ASP A 83 -8.61 12.15 0.59
C ASP A 83 -8.37 13.52 1.27
N ILE A 84 -7.64 14.43 0.61
CA ILE A 84 -7.40 15.80 1.11
C ILE A 84 -8.68 16.65 1.08
N LEU A 85 -9.51 16.49 0.05
CA LEU A 85 -10.78 17.23 -0.09
C LEU A 85 -11.92 16.60 0.72
N GLY A 86 -11.70 15.42 1.32
CA GLY A 86 -12.64 14.68 2.14
C GLY A 86 -12.78 13.25 1.64
N ASP A 87 -13.97 12.91 1.15
CA ASP A 87 -14.28 11.58 0.62
C ASP A 87 -14.93 11.69 -0.76
N VAL A 88 -14.99 10.58 -1.49
CA VAL A 88 -15.57 10.52 -2.83
C VAL A 88 -17.01 11.03 -2.87
N GLU A 89 -17.79 10.77 -1.81
CA GLU A 89 -19.17 11.22 -1.68
C GLU A 89 -19.26 12.73 -1.50
N ALA A 90 -18.42 13.31 -0.62
CA ALA A 90 -18.36 14.75 -0.38
C ALA A 90 -17.93 15.51 -1.64
N VAL A 91 -16.84 15.06 -2.29
CA VAL A 91 -16.32 15.68 -3.52
C VAL A 91 -17.35 15.63 -4.65
N THR A 92 -18.13 14.54 -4.73
CA THR A 92 -19.17 14.39 -5.74
C THR A 92 -20.39 15.27 -5.45
N LYS A 93 -20.83 15.35 -4.19
CA LYS A 93 -21.96 16.19 -3.77
C LYS A 93 -21.66 17.67 -3.98
N GLU A 94 -20.44 18.10 -3.65
CA GLU A 94 -20.01 19.50 -3.74
C GLU A 94 -19.45 19.87 -5.13
N LYS A 95 -19.48 18.93 -6.10
CA LYS A 95 -18.99 19.11 -7.47
C LYS A 95 -17.52 19.60 -7.54
N LYS A 96 -16.68 19.18 -6.58
CA LYS A 96 -15.27 19.61 -6.45
C LYS A 96 -14.28 18.86 -7.35
N TRP A 97 -14.75 18.05 -8.30
CA TRP A 97 -13.88 17.30 -9.22
C TRP A 97 -12.97 18.20 -10.09
N GLY A 98 -13.39 19.44 -10.39
CA GLY A 98 -12.51 20.42 -11.03
C GLY A 98 -11.34 20.87 -10.13
N GLN A 99 -11.56 20.93 -8.81
CA GLN A 99 -10.50 21.24 -7.83
C GLN A 99 -9.53 20.06 -7.68
N VAL A 100 -10.02 18.82 -7.72
CA VAL A 100 -9.19 17.60 -7.79
C VAL A 100 -8.26 17.66 -9.01
N ALA A 101 -8.80 18.02 -10.18
CA ALA A 101 -8.01 18.15 -11.40
C ALA A 101 -6.89 19.19 -11.24
N LYS A 102 -7.22 20.36 -10.65
CA LYS A 102 -6.24 21.42 -10.37
C LYS A 102 -5.12 20.96 -9.42
N LEU A 103 -5.46 20.24 -8.35
CA LEU A 103 -4.47 19.68 -7.41
C LEU A 103 -3.53 18.68 -8.08
N MET A 104 -4.02 17.92 -9.05
CA MET A 104 -3.22 16.98 -9.83
C MET A 104 -2.44 17.63 -11.00
N GLY A 105 -2.57 18.94 -11.22
CA GLY A 105 -1.92 19.63 -12.33
C GLY A 105 -2.59 19.39 -13.70
N TYR A 106 -3.89 19.11 -13.71
CA TYR A 106 -4.73 19.08 -14.91
C TYR A 106 -5.64 20.31 -14.97
N ALA A 107 -6.11 20.65 -16.17
CA ALA A 107 -7.16 21.64 -16.34
C ALA A 107 -8.47 21.20 -15.66
N MET A 108 -9.24 22.16 -15.12
CA MET A 108 -10.50 21.88 -14.41
C MET A 108 -11.54 21.16 -15.29
N SER A 109 -11.43 21.30 -16.62
CA SER A 109 -12.25 20.59 -17.61
C SER A 109 -12.16 19.06 -17.51
N HIS A 110 -11.05 18.52 -17.01
CA HIS A 110 -10.85 17.07 -16.88
C HIS A 110 -11.48 16.47 -15.62
N GLY A 111 -12.20 17.25 -14.81
CA GLY A 111 -12.83 16.76 -13.56
C GLY A 111 -13.75 15.55 -13.76
N ASN A 112 -14.60 15.55 -14.81
CA ASN A 112 -15.49 14.42 -15.10
C ASN A 112 -14.71 13.17 -15.56
N ALA A 113 -13.62 13.33 -16.32
CA ALA A 113 -12.77 12.22 -16.72
C ALA A 113 -12.11 11.56 -15.50
N LEU A 114 -11.59 12.38 -14.57
CA LEU A 114 -11.02 11.91 -13.30
C LEU A 114 -12.06 11.21 -12.44
N LYS A 115 -13.29 11.73 -12.35
CA LYS A 115 -14.40 11.07 -11.65
C LYS A 115 -14.68 9.68 -12.20
N ASN A 116 -14.80 9.56 -13.53
CA ASN A 116 -15.09 8.27 -14.17
C ASN A 116 -13.96 7.26 -13.93
N VAL A 117 -12.71 7.70 -14.01
CA VAL A 117 -11.55 6.87 -13.70
C VAL A 117 -11.53 6.46 -12.23
N TYR A 118 -11.82 7.38 -11.31
CA TYR A 118 -11.90 7.10 -9.88
C TYR A 118 -12.94 6.03 -9.57
N MET A 119 -14.18 6.24 -10.05
CA MET A 119 -15.30 5.32 -9.80
C MET A 119 -15.06 3.93 -10.40
N LYS A 120 -14.40 3.86 -11.56
CA LYS A 120 -14.12 2.59 -12.22
C LYS A 120 -12.97 1.83 -11.57
N TRP A 121 -11.85 2.51 -11.31
CA TRP A 121 -10.60 1.84 -10.99
C TRP A 121 -10.19 1.96 -9.52
N VAL A 122 -10.58 3.02 -8.82
CA VAL A 122 -10.12 3.30 -7.44
C VAL A 122 -11.16 2.85 -6.42
N GLU A 123 -12.41 3.23 -6.62
CA GLU A 123 -13.51 3.00 -5.68
C GLU A 123 -13.71 1.52 -5.31
N PRO A 124 -13.70 0.55 -6.25
CA PRO A 124 -13.89 -0.86 -5.89
C PRO A 124 -12.79 -1.40 -4.98
N TYR A 125 -11.55 -0.99 -5.23
CA TYR A 125 -10.39 -1.37 -4.42
C TYR A 125 -10.47 -0.77 -3.01
N LEU A 126 -10.77 0.53 -2.90
CA LEU A 126 -10.89 1.21 -1.61
C LEU A 126 -11.99 0.60 -0.75
N ARG A 127 -13.19 0.43 -1.32
CA ARG A 127 -14.34 -0.18 -0.64
C ARG A 127 -14.01 -1.53 -0.02
N ILE A 128 -13.28 -2.39 -0.73
CA ILE A 128 -12.88 -3.70 -0.22
C ILE A 128 -11.76 -3.58 0.82
N SER A 129 -10.77 -2.73 0.55
CA SER A 129 -9.61 -2.57 1.42
C SER A 129 -9.93 -2.03 2.82
N HIS A 130 -10.90 -1.10 2.92
CA HIS A 130 -11.34 -0.47 4.16
C HIS A 130 -12.34 -1.33 4.95
N LYS A 131 -13.24 -2.05 4.25
CA LYS A 131 -14.33 -2.80 4.90
C LYS A 131 -13.92 -4.20 5.37
N ILE A 132 -12.91 -4.82 4.75
CA ILE A 132 -12.55 -6.22 5.06
C ILE A 132 -11.11 -6.32 5.56
N LYS A 133 -10.99 -6.63 6.86
CA LYS A 133 -9.75 -7.10 7.48
C LYS A 133 -9.64 -8.62 7.36
N CYS A 134 -8.45 -9.10 7.06
CA CYS A 134 -8.11 -10.51 7.09
C CYS A 134 -8.01 -10.97 8.56
N PRO A 135 -8.84 -11.91 9.04
CA PRO A 135 -8.80 -12.39 10.42
C PRO A 135 -7.49 -13.11 10.78
N VAL A 136 -6.78 -13.70 9.81
CA VAL A 136 -5.49 -14.39 10.09
C VAL A 136 -4.35 -13.40 10.35
N THR A 137 -4.35 -12.24 9.68
CA THR A 137 -3.23 -11.27 9.76
C THR A 137 -3.61 -9.96 10.46
N GLY A 138 -4.89 -9.72 10.72
CA GLY A 138 -5.43 -8.45 11.23
C GLY A 138 -5.32 -7.26 10.26
N ARG A 139 -4.63 -7.43 9.12
CA ARG A 139 -4.42 -6.40 8.09
C ARG A 139 -5.52 -6.45 7.04
N SER A 140 -5.58 -5.44 6.17
CA SER A 140 -6.52 -5.44 5.03
C SER A 140 -6.40 -6.72 4.19
N ILE A 141 -7.53 -7.27 3.74
CA ILE A 141 -7.56 -8.52 2.96
C ILE A 141 -6.68 -8.44 1.70
N VAL A 142 -6.65 -7.27 1.06
CA VAL A 142 -5.85 -7.00 -0.14
C VAL A 142 -4.35 -6.97 0.16
N HIS A 143 -3.96 -6.55 1.38
CA HIS A 143 -2.57 -6.64 1.84
C HIS A 143 -2.14 -8.09 2.02
N ALA A 144 -3.00 -8.93 2.62
CA ALA A 144 -2.70 -10.35 2.80
C ALA A 144 -2.54 -11.07 1.45
N PHE A 145 -3.41 -10.78 0.49
CA PHE A 145 -3.31 -11.29 -0.88
C PHE A 145 -2.05 -10.84 -1.62
N SER A 146 -1.68 -9.56 -1.50
CA SER A 146 -0.48 -9.00 -2.13
C SER A 146 0.81 -9.65 -1.66
N LYS A 147 0.90 -10.03 -0.38
CA LYS A 147 2.09 -10.70 0.16
C LYS A 147 2.09 -12.21 -0.04
N ASN A 148 1.09 -12.77 -0.71
CA ASN A 148 0.83 -14.21 -0.74
C ASN A 148 0.76 -14.85 0.67
N ILE A 149 0.50 -14.04 1.70
CA ILE A 149 0.51 -14.52 3.07
C ILE A 149 -0.87 -15.10 3.36
N ALA A 150 -0.88 -16.36 3.80
CA ALA A 150 -2.02 -17.02 4.40
C ALA A 150 -3.21 -17.36 3.51
N PHE A 151 -3.19 -17.33 2.16
CA PHE A 151 -4.30 -17.88 1.32
C PHE A 151 -3.79 -18.69 0.14
N SER A 152 -4.39 -19.86 -0.11
CA SER A 152 -4.20 -20.63 -1.34
C SER A 152 -4.74 -19.86 -2.55
N ARG A 153 -4.40 -20.28 -3.77
CA ARG A 153 -4.90 -19.66 -4.99
C ARG A 153 -6.43 -19.75 -5.07
N ASP A 154 -7.00 -20.89 -4.69
CA ASP A 154 -8.44 -21.16 -4.76
C ASP A 154 -9.22 -20.37 -3.70
N GLU A 155 -8.70 -20.29 -2.48
CA GLU A 155 -9.32 -19.49 -1.42
C GLU A 155 -9.36 -18.01 -1.79
N ARG A 156 -8.36 -17.50 -2.53
CA ARG A 156 -8.38 -16.12 -3.04
C ARG A 156 -9.48 -15.93 -4.07
N ILE A 157 -9.62 -16.85 -5.02
CA ILE A 157 -10.66 -16.80 -6.05
C ILE A 157 -12.04 -16.85 -5.40
N GLU A 158 -12.25 -17.73 -4.43
CA GLU A 158 -13.50 -17.87 -3.69
C GLU A 158 -13.82 -16.59 -2.88
N ILE A 159 -12.85 -16.06 -2.12
CA ILE A 159 -13.02 -14.80 -1.38
C ILE A 159 -13.41 -13.67 -2.35
N LEU A 160 -12.73 -13.53 -3.48
CA LEU A 160 -12.98 -12.44 -4.41
C LEU A 160 -14.32 -12.59 -5.13
N THR A 161 -14.73 -13.82 -5.42
CA THR A 161 -16.07 -14.11 -5.98
C THR A 161 -17.15 -13.73 -4.97
N MET A 162 -16.95 -14.05 -3.69
CA MET A 162 -17.85 -13.61 -2.61
C MET A 162 -17.88 -12.08 -2.50
N LEU A 163 -16.72 -11.40 -2.56
CA LEU A 163 -16.66 -9.95 -2.51
C LEU A 163 -17.32 -9.26 -3.71
N ARG A 164 -17.23 -9.86 -4.91
CA ARG A 164 -17.96 -9.40 -6.11
C ARG A 164 -19.47 -9.46 -5.91
N GLN A 165 -19.95 -10.49 -5.20
CA GLN A 165 -21.36 -10.68 -4.85
C GLN A 165 -21.79 -9.87 -3.60
N GLY A 166 -20.89 -9.06 -3.02
CA GLY A 166 -21.16 -8.32 -1.78
C GLY A 166 -21.23 -9.19 -0.52
N LEU A 167 -20.87 -10.46 -0.63
CA LEU A 167 -20.89 -11.42 0.47
C LEU A 167 -19.59 -11.31 1.28
N LYS A 168 -19.71 -11.42 2.60
CA LYS A 168 -18.54 -11.51 3.48
C LYS A 168 -17.93 -12.91 3.38
N PRO A 169 -16.59 -13.05 3.30
CA PRO A 169 -15.92 -14.35 3.17
C PRO A 169 -15.93 -15.23 4.44
N THR A 170 -16.99 -15.15 5.26
CA THR A 170 -17.13 -15.82 6.57
C THR A 170 -17.01 -17.32 6.52
N LYS A 171 -17.54 -17.98 5.48
CA LYS A 171 -17.45 -19.44 5.32
C LYS A 171 -16.00 -19.95 5.16
N ILE A 172 -15.13 -19.15 4.55
CA ILE A 172 -13.72 -19.49 4.33
C ILE A 172 -12.93 -19.24 5.63
N TRP A 173 -13.32 -18.22 6.39
CA TRP A 173 -12.74 -17.92 7.70
C TRP A 173 -13.04 -19.01 8.73
N ASN A 174 -14.30 -19.44 8.81
CA ASN A 174 -14.72 -20.46 9.77
C ASN A 174 -14.03 -21.80 9.50
N ARG A 175 -13.97 -22.25 8.23
CA ARG A 175 -13.25 -23.48 7.81
C ARG A 175 -11.78 -23.55 8.26
N ARG A 176 -11.13 -22.42 8.50
CA ARG A 176 -9.74 -22.35 8.95
C ARG A 176 -9.58 -22.30 10.45
N ASN A 177 -10.57 -21.75 11.15
CA ASN A 177 -10.63 -21.78 12.61
C ASN A 177 -11.05 -23.16 13.14
N ASP A 178 -11.68 -23.98 12.29
CA ASP A 178 -12.10 -25.37 12.60
C ASP A 178 -11.04 -26.44 12.27
N ARG A 179 -9.80 -26.05 11.94
CA ARG A 179 -8.70 -27.01 11.76
C ARG A 179 -8.14 -27.36 13.15
N PRO A 180 -8.13 -28.65 13.55
CA PRO A 180 -7.67 -29.07 14.88
C PRO A 180 -6.19 -28.75 15.12
#